data_AF-A0A2T4WFR5-F1
#
_entry.id   AF-A0A2T4WFR5-F1
#
_cell.length_a   1.000
_cell.length_b   1.000
_cell.length_c   1.000
_cell.angle_alpha   90.00
_cell.angle_beta   90.00
_cell.angle_gamma   90.00
#
_symmetry.space_group_name_H-M   'P 1'
#
loop_
_entity.id
_entity.type
_entity.pdbx_description
1 polymer ?
#
loop_
_entity_poly.entity_id
_entity_poly.type
_entity_poly.pdbx_seq_one_letter_code
_entity_poly.pdbx_strand_id
1 'polypeptide(L)'
;MPLNLKYLEHKEIDFERWDRCVGARNKPQPYGFSWYLNWVAPGWTALIYGDYEAVFPVFPKEKKGFSFTTRPYGTQSLGPYATIPLSAEWTEDFIERAMAEVQYGEFFISPDVPRPAHWTGQTFSNFVLKTDT
;
A
#
# COMPACT_ATOMS: atom_id res chain seq x y z
N MET A 1 10.05 -16.79 10.00
CA MET A 1 11.03 -16.09 9.15
C MET A 1 10.23 -15.11 8.31
N PRO A 2 10.69 -13.85 8.17
CA PRO A 2 9.95 -12.85 7.42
C PRO A 2 9.84 -13.26 5.95
N LEU A 3 8.79 -12.80 5.27
CA LEU A 3 8.59 -13.00 3.84
C LEU A 3 9.78 -12.48 3.04
N ASN A 4 10.14 -13.20 1.98
CA ASN A 4 11.08 -12.71 0.99
C ASN A 4 10.37 -11.74 0.04
N LEU A 5 10.37 -10.45 0.40
CA LEU A 5 9.74 -9.38 -0.37
C LEU A 5 10.77 -8.65 -1.24
N LYS A 6 10.48 -8.59 -2.54
CA LYS A 6 11.27 -7.83 -3.51
C LYS A 6 10.82 -6.38 -3.49
N TYR A 7 11.76 -5.46 -3.30
CA TYR A 7 11.52 -4.03 -3.52
C TYR A 7 11.93 -3.69 -4.94
N LEU A 8 10.98 -3.16 -5.71
CA LEU A 8 11.15 -2.82 -7.12
C LEU A 8 11.03 -1.32 -7.31
N GLU A 9 12.00 -0.77 -8.05
CA GLU A 9 11.91 0.56 -8.59
C GLU A 9 10.78 0.65 -9.61
N HIS A 10 10.22 1.85 -9.80
CA HIS A 10 9.07 2.06 -10.67
C HIS A 10 9.17 1.41 -12.06
N LYS A 11 10.36 1.51 -12.67
CA LYS A 11 10.65 0.97 -14.01
C LYS A 11 10.68 -0.56 -14.09
N GLU A 12 10.79 -1.24 -12.95
CA GLU A 12 10.89 -2.69 -12.85
C GLU A 12 9.52 -3.35 -12.64
N ILE A 13 8.47 -2.55 -12.42
CA ILE A 13 7.13 -3.04 -12.14
C ILE A 13 6.47 -3.53 -13.43
N ASP A 14 6.11 -4.81 -13.47
CA ASP A 14 5.14 -5.35 -14.44
C ASP A 14 3.73 -4.90 -14.05
N PHE A 15 3.23 -3.86 -14.72
CA PHE A 15 1.91 -3.29 -14.43
C PHE A 15 0.75 -4.24 -14.72
N GLU A 16 0.88 -5.15 -15.70
CA GLU A 16 -0.19 -6.10 -16.02
C GLU A 16 -0.36 -7.14 -14.90
N ARG A 17 0.75 -7.67 -14.37
CA ARG A 17 0.74 -8.58 -13.22
C ARG A 17 0.27 -7.89 -11.95
N TRP A 18 0.74 -6.67 -11.73
CA TRP A 18 0.31 -5.81 -10.63
C TRP A 18 -1.21 -5.61 -10.64
N ASP A 19 -1.77 -5.14 -11.76
CA ASP A 19 -3.19 -4.83 -11.87
C ASP A 19 -4.06 -6.07 -11.79
N ARG A 20 -3.55 -7.22 -12.25
CA ARG A 20 -4.22 -8.52 -12.05
C ARG A 20 -4.31 -8.86 -10.57
N CYS A 21 -3.25 -8.66 -9.80
CA CYS A 21 -3.25 -8.91 -8.35
C CYS A 21 -4.21 -7.97 -7.61
N VAL A 22 -4.14 -6.67 -7.91
CA VAL A 22 -5.05 -5.65 -7.34
C VAL A 22 -6.51 -5.97 -7.66
N GLY A 23 -6.79 -6.35 -8.91
CA GLY A 23 -8.11 -6.67 -9.43
C GLY A 23 -8.70 -8.00 -8.92
N ALA A 24 -7.88 -8.90 -8.37
CA ALA A 24 -8.34 -10.19 -7.86
C ALA A 24 -9.09 -10.10 -6.52
N ARG A 25 -9.03 -8.95 -5.84
CA ARG A 25 -9.79 -8.73 -4.60
C ARG A 25 -11.29 -8.73 -4.89
N ASN A 26 -12.07 -9.26 -3.95
CA ASN A 26 -13.54 -9.24 -4.00
C ASN A 26 -14.12 -7.81 -4.09
N LYS A 27 -13.39 -6.82 -3.55
CA LYS A 27 -13.73 -5.39 -3.62
C LYS A 27 -12.48 -4.61 -4.06
N PRO A 28 -12.17 -4.58 -5.37
CA PRO A 28 -10.97 -3.93 -5.86
C PRO A 28 -11.09 -2.42 -5.63
N GLN A 29 -10.04 -1.84 -5.05
CA GLN A 29 -9.98 -0.41 -4.78
C GLN A 29 -9.29 0.27 -5.97
N PRO A 30 -9.89 1.30 -6.60
CA PRO A 30 -9.27 2.06 -7.68
C PRO A 30 -7.86 2.56 -7.33
N TYR A 31 -7.64 2.89 -6.05
CA TYR A 31 -6.40 3.44 -5.52
C TYR A 31 -5.18 2.52 -5.65
N GLY A 32 -5.37 1.20 -5.82
CA GLY A 32 -4.28 0.25 -5.98
C GLY A 32 -3.82 0.05 -7.42
N PHE A 33 -4.63 0.42 -8.42
CA PHE A 33 -4.30 0.14 -9.82
C PHE A 33 -3.18 1.05 -10.33
N SER A 34 -2.32 0.49 -11.18
CA SER A 34 -1.15 1.13 -11.75
C SER A 34 -1.49 2.44 -12.44
N TRP A 35 -2.57 2.48 -13.25
CA TRP A 35 -3.00 3.69 -13.95
C TRP A 35 -3.32 4.84 -12.98
N TYR A 36 -3.92 4.53 -11.83
CA TYR A 36 -4.29 5.53 -10.83
C TYR A 36 -3.04 5.99 -10.08
N LEU A 37 -2.21 5.05 -9.64
CA LEU A 37 -0.95 5.34 -8.95
C LEU A 37 0.00 6.16 -9.83
N ASN A 38 0.09 5.87 -11.12
CA ASN A 38 0.88 6.63 -12.09
C ASN A 38 0.41 8.08 -12.21
N TRP A 39 -0.88 8.33 -12.01
CA TRP A 39 -1.44 9.68 -12.06
C TRP A 39 -1.20 10.46 -10.76
N VAL A 40 -1.42 9.85 -9.59
CA VAL A 40 -1.36 10.55 -8.29
C VAL A 40 0.00 10.50 -7.61
N ALA A 41 0.85 9.55 -7.97
CA ALA A 41 2.18 9.34 -7.40
C ALA A 41 3.19 8.87 -8.46
N PRO A 42 3.57 9.72 -9.44
CA PRO A 42 4.55 9.35 -10.44
C PRO A 42 5.86 8.87 -9.80
N GLY A 43 6.39 7.73 -10.27
CA GLY A 43 7.63 7.16 -9.73
C GLY A 43 7.48 6.36 -8.43
N TRP A 44 6.27 5.96 -8.06
CA TRP A 44 6.02 5.04 -6.92
C TRP A 44 6.76 3.71 -7.08
N THR A 45 7.11 3.09 -5.95
CA THR A 45 7.86 1.83 -5.87
C THR A 45 6.97 0.71 -5.33
N ALA A 46 7.40 -0.54 -5.50
CA ALA A 46 6.57 -1.70 -5.18
C ALA A 46 7.29 -2.69 -4.27
N LEU A 47 6.56 -3.25 -3.32
CA LEU A 47 6.91 -4.52 -2.69
C LEU A 47 6.13 -5.66 -3.32
N ILE A 48 6.83 -6.70 -3.74
CA ILE A 48 6.27 -7.88 -4.39
C ILE A 48 6.66 -9.14 -3.64
N TYR A 49 5.68 -9.97 -3.31
CA TYR A 49 5.89 -11.34 -2.91
C TYR A 49 5.78 -12.27 -4.13
N GLY A 50 6.69 -13.24 -4.23
CA GLY A 50 6.67 -14.27 -5.28
C GLY A 50 6.75 -13.73 -6.72
N ASP A 51 5.78 -14.14 -7.53
CA ASP A 51 5.46 -13.66 -8.88
C ASP A 51 4.13 -12.89 -8.87
N TYR A 52 4.05 -11.84 -8.05
CA TYR A 52 2.89 -10.94 -7.91
C TYR A 52 1.67 -11.55 -7.20
N GLU A 53 1.82 -12.64 -6.43
CA GLU A 53 0.71 -13.17 -5.63
C GLU A 53 0.31 -12.22 -4.50
N ALA A 54 1.22 -11.35 -4.04
CA ALA A 54 0.89 -10.21 -3.19
C ALA A 54 1.76 -9.00 -3.52
N VAL A 55 1.14 -7.81 -3.50
CA VAL A 55 1.76 -6.55 -3.92
C VAL A 55 1.39 -5.40 -2.99
N PHE A 56 2.34 -4.50 -2.71
CA PHE A 56 2.11 -3.33 -1.84
C PHE A 56 2.81 -2.09 -2.40
N PRO A 57 2.08 -0.98 -2.66
CA PRO A 57 2.69 0.22 -3.21
C PRO A 57 3.34 1.05 -2.11
N VAL A 58 4.53 1.56 -2.38
CA VAL A 58 5.30 2.42 -1.49
C VAL A 58 5.57 3.75 -2.21
N PHE A 59 5.56 4.86 -1.45
CA PHE A 59 5.72 6.20 -2.01
C PHE A 59 6.87 6.95 -1.30
N PRO A 60 8.12 6.52 -1.51
CA PRO A 60 9.27 7.18 -0.90
C PRO A 60 9.35 8.64 -1.35
N LYS A 61 9.56 9.53 -0.39
CA LYS A 61 9.77 10.96 -0.61
C LYS A 61 10.94 11.40 0.27
N GLU A 62 11.63 12.45 -0.17
CA GLU A 62 12.67 13.09 0.63
C GLU A 62 12.32 14.56 0.86
N LYS A 63 12.49 15.04 2.09
CA LYS A 63 12.36 16.44 2.42
C LYS A 63 13.51 16.86 3.33
N LYS A 64 14.40 17.72 2.83
CA LYS A 64 15.58 18.22 3.56
C LYS A 64 16.45 17.09 4.12
N GLY A 65 16.69 16.03 3.35
CA GLY A 65 17.48 14.87 3.78
C GLY A 65 16.77 13.91 4.75
N PHE A 66 15.48 14.11 5.01
CA PHE A 66 14.65 13.18 5.77
C PHE A 66 13.76 12.37 4.82
N SER A 67 13.94 11.05 4.78
CA SER A 67 13.16 10.15 3.92
C SER A 67 11.89 9.66 4.62
N PHE A 68 10.78 9.68 3.91
CA PHE A 68 9.49 9.26 4.46
C PHE A 68 8.58 8.64 3.41
N THR A 69 7.58 7.87 3.85
CA THR A 69 6.48 7.39 3.02
C THR A 69 5.14 7.77 3.63
N THR A 70 4.21 8.20 2.78
CA THR A 70 2.78 8.39 3.11
C THR A 70 1.97 8.27 1.84
N ARG A 71 0.68 7.93 1.98
CA ARG A 71 -0.23 7.79 0.85
C ARG A 71 -0.29 9.08 0.01
N PRO A 72 -0.45 9.01 -1.32
CA PRO A 72 -0.66 10.19 -2.13
C PRO A 72 -2.02 10.83 -1.86
N TYR A 73 -2.12 12.14 -2.10
CA TYR A 73 -3.41 12.84 -2.04
C TYR A 73 -4.41 12.20 -3.01
N GLY A 74 -5.67 12.07 -2.59
CA GLY A 74 -6.72 11.40 -3.38
C GLY A 74 -6.90 9.91 -3.08
N THR A 75 -6.00 9.27 -2.34
CA THR A 75 -6.17 7.89 -1.85
C THR A 75 -6.73 7.87 -0.43
N GLN A 76 -7.67 6.99 -0.09
CA GLN A 76 -8.17 6.87 1.29
C GLN A 76 -7.39 5.85 2.10
N SER A 77 -7.24 4.66 1.53
CA SER A 77 -6.48 3.56 2.09
C SER A 77 -5.96 2.70 0.95
N LEU A 78 -4.87 2.00 1.23
CA LEU A 78 -4.24 1.02 0.36
C LEU A 78 -4.17 -0.29 1.14
N GLY A 79 -3.71 -1.36 0.54
CA GLY A 79 -3.35 -2.55 1.28
C GLY A 79 -2.11 -3.14 0.67
N PRO A 80 -1.48 -4.15 1.29
CA PRO A 80 -1.06 -5.27 0.50
C PRO A 80 -2.31 -5.82 -0.21
N TYR A 81 -2.24 -5.93 -1.53
CA TYR A 81 -3.23 -6.63 -2.36
C TYR A 81 -2.70 -8.04 -2.58
N ALA A 82 -3.57 -9.04 -2.62
CA ALA A 82 -3.13 -10.42 -2.82
C ALA A 82 -4.17 -11.27 -3.53
N THR A 83 -3.69 -12.24 -4.30
CA THR A 83 -4.48 -13.34 -4.86
C THR A 83 -4.55 -14.55 -3.92
N ILE A 84 -3.77 -14.51 -2.84
CA ILE A 84 -3.69 -15.53 -1.79
C ILE A 84 -4.14 -14.95 -0.43
N PRO A 85 -4.55 -15.79 0.53
CA PRO A 85 -4.92 -15.30 1.85
C PRO A 85 -3.77 -14.55 2.53
N LEU A 86 -4.01 -13.30 2.90
CA LEU A 86 -3.09 -12.53 3.74
C LEU A 86 -3.32 -12.89 5.20
N SER A 87 -2.25 -13.02 5.98
CA SER A 87 -2.30 -13.07 7.43
C SER A 87 -1.90 -11.72 8.04
N ALA A 88 -2.10 -11.55 9.35
CA ALA A 88 -1.67 -10.35 10.05
C ALA A 88 -0.14 -10.17 9.99
N GLU A 89 0.59 -11.28 10.08
CA GLU A 89 2.06 -11.34 10.01
C GLU A 89 2.56 -10.95 8.62
N TRP A 90 1.84 -11.31 7.55
CA TRP A 90 2.20 -10.87 6.19
C TRP A 90 2.08 -9.36 6.04
N THR A 91 0.99 -8.79 6.55
CA THR A 91 0.81 -7.32 6.57
C THR A 91 1.96 -6.66 7.32
N GLU A 92 2.37 -7.22 8.47
CA GLU A 92 3.53 -6.75 9.22
C GLU A 92 4.81 -6.79 8.41
N ASP A 93 5.14 -7.93 7.81
CA ASP A 93 6.34 -8.08 6.96
C ASP A 93 6.38 -7.06 5.81
N PHE A 94 5.23 -6.77 5.17
CA PHE A 94 5.14 -5.74 4.14
C PHE A 94 5.45 -4.34 4.68
N ILE A 95 4.91 -3.98 5.84
CA ILE A 95 5.12 -2.67 6.45
C ILE A 95 6.57 -2.54 6.94
N GLU A 96 7.12 -3.56 7.61
CA GLU A 96 8.51 -3.57 8.06
C GLU A 96 9.49 -3.44 6.89
N ARG A 97 9.24 -4.19 5.80
CA ARG A 97 10.06 -4.09 4.61
C ARG A 97 9.95 -2.72 3.96
N ALA A 98 8.77 -2.10 3.92
CA ALA A 98 8.60 -0.75 3.38
C ALA A 98 9.33 0.29 4.26
N MET A 99 9.28 0.13 5.57
CA MET A 99 9.99 0.95 6.54
C MET A 99 11.52 0.84 6.43
N ALA A 100 12.05 -0.28 5.92
CA ALA A 100 13.49 -0.40 5.70
C ALA A 100 14.05 0.60 4.67
N GLU A 101 13.19 1.22 3.84
CA GLU A 101 13.58 2.17 2.79
C GLU A 101 13.47 3.63 3.21
N VAL A 102 12.86 3.92 4.38
CA VAL A 102 12.54 5.29 4.81
C VAL A 102 12.71 5.47 6.31
N GLN A 103 12.99 6.70 6.75
CA GLN A 103 13.14 6.99 8.18
C GLN A 103 11.79 7.13 8.91
N TYR A 104 10.71 7.39 8.18
CA TYR A 104 9.36 7.53 8.72
C TYR A 104 8.31 6.98 7.75
N GLY A 105 7.28 6.33 8.27
CA GLY A 105 6.18 5.83 7.47
C GLY A 105 4.83 6.08 8.13
N GLU A 106 3.90 6.54 7.31
CA GLU A 106 2.49 6.66 7.65
C GLU A 106 1.68 5.79 6.69
N PHE A 107 1.07 4.72 7.21
CA PHE A 107 0.38 3.72 6.40
C PHE A 107 -1.13 3.72 6.69
N PHE A 108 -1.93 3.95 5.65
CA PHE A 108 -3.38 3.91 5.71
C PHE A 108 -3.88 2.58 5.16
N ILE A 109 -3.93 1.57 6.03
CA ILE A 109 -4.27 0.21 5.64
C ILE A 109 -5.79 0.05 5.56
N SER A 110 -6.25 -0.61 4.51
CA SER A 110 -7.68 -0.87 4.26
C SER A 110 -8.29 -1.70 5.40
N PRO A 111 -9.53 -1.40 5.84
CA PRO A 111 -10.12 -2.05 7.01
C PRO A 111 -10.24 -3.59 6.94
N ASP A 112 -10.28 -4.15 5.74
CA ASP A 112 -10.42 -5.57 5.47
C ASP A 112 -9.09 -6.32 5.35
N VAL A 113 -7.96 -5.62 5.45
CA VAL A 113 -6.63 -6.24 5.52
C VAL A 113 -6.38 -6.70 6.98
N PRO A 114 -5.98 -7.97 7.20
CA PRO A 114 -5.62 -8.46 8.54
C PRO A 114 -4.46 -7.67 9.13
N ARG A 115 -4.54 -7.34 10.42
CA ARG A 115 -3.56 -6.53 11.13
C ARG A 115 -3.08 -7.23 12.40
N PRO A 116 -1.79 -7.08 12.77
CA PRO A 116 -1.29 -7.56 14.05
C PRO A 116 -2.09 -6.98 15.22
N ALA A 117 -2.40 -7.81 16.21
CA ALA A 117 -3.19 -7.39 17.37
C ALA A 117 -2.50 -6.32 18.24
N HIS A 118 -1.18 -6.19 18.14
CA HIS A 118 -0.40 -5.24 18.91
C HIS A 118 -0.30 -3.85 18.25
N TRP A 119 -0.80 -3.68 17.02
CA TRP A 119 -0.88 -2.37 16.36
C TRP A 119 -2.12 -1.61 16.84
N THR A 120 -1.92 -0.33 17.20
CA THR A 120 -3.03 0.57 17.55
C THR A 120 -3.38 1.41 16.33
N GLY A 121 -4.57 1.19 15.76
CA GLY A 121 -5.08 2.02 14.67
C GLY A 121 -5.67 3.34 15.17
N GLN A 122 -5.55 4.40 14.37
CA GLN A 122 -6.27 5.66 14.56
C GLN A 122 -7.35 5.80 13.49
N THR A 123 -8.58 6.10 13.89
CA THR A 123 -9.69 6.34 12.96
C THR A 123 -9.73 7.82 12.59
N PHE A 124 -9.70 8.13 11.29
CA PHE A 124 -9.90 9.48 10.78
C PHE A 124 -11.35 9.63 10.29
N SER A 125 -12.12 10.52 10.90
CA SER A 125 -13.50 10.83 10.49
C SER A 125 -13.48 11.75 9.27
N ASN A 126 -13.95 11.28 8.10
CA ASN A 126 -14.37 12.21 7.04
C ASN A 126 -15.72 12.81 7.45
N PHE A 127 -15.85 14.14 7.41
CA PHE A 127 -17.05 14.84 7.84
C PHE A 127 -18.22 14.62 6.86
N VAL A 128 -19.43 14.45 7.41
CA VAL A 128 -20.69 14.47 6.65
C VAL A 128 -21.25 15.89 6.67
N LEU A 129 -21.34 16.52 5.51
CA LEU A 129 -22.10 17.75 5.34
C LEU A 129 -23.58 17.40 5.28
N LYS A 130 -24.34 17.80 6.31
CA LYS A 130 -25.80 17.83 6.23
C LYS A 130 -26.21 19.07 5.46
N THR A 131 -26.51 18.88 4.18
CA THR A 131 -27.13 19.91 3.34
C THR A 131 -28.64 19.83 3.55
N ASP A 132 -29.09 20.19 4.74
CA ASP A 132 -30.51 20.44 4.95
C ASP A 132 -30.84 21.75 4.21
N THR A 133 -31.23 21.60 2.93
CA THR A 133 -31.94 22.61 2.12
C THR A 133 -33.39 22.20 1.98
#